data_AF-A0AAV2SM18-F1
#
_entry.id   AF-A0AAV2SM18-F1
#
_cell.length_a   1.000
_cell.length_b   1.000
_cell.length_c   1.000
_cell.angle_alpha   90.00
_cell.angle_beta   90.00
_cell.angle_gamma   90.00
#
_symmetry.space_group_name_H-M   'P 1'
#
loop_
_entity.id
_entity.type
_entity.pdbx_description
1 polymer ?
#
loop_
_entity_poly.entity_id
_entity_poly.type
_entity_poly.pdbx_seq_one_letter_code
_entity_poly.pdbx_strand_id
1 'polypeptide(L)'
;MTGDFNFPFVEWKCNASGNFNGCTYEYNANVHATLDEKRQFERFTNLVNQHSLIQAISGSTREEKGKRSTLDLIYTNEIDLITEIGIYASCMSDHHTIEITTNYNPKIVRNPNKDARDNDIRLRDLHFYSKDRKLEGN
;
A
#
# COMPACT_ATOMS: atom_id res chain seq x y z
N MET A 1 -4.45 -2.58 -5.06
CA MET A 1 -3.23 -1.76 -5.06
C MET A 1 -2.27 -2.35 -4.04
N THR A 2 -1.00 -2.54 -4.41
CA THR A 2 0.05 -3.03 -3.52
C THR A 2 1.25 -2.09 -3.65
N GLY A 3 2.03 -1.93 -2.59
CA GLY A 3 3.24 -1.10 -2.64
C GLY A 3 3.93 -1.01 -1.30
N ASP A 4 5.13 -0.43 -1.33
CA ASP A 4 5.88 0.01 -0.17
C ASP A 4 5.47 1.45 0.17
N PHE A 5 4.83 1.63 1.33
CA PHE A 5 4.28 2.91 1.80
C PHE A 5 5.15 3.49 2.92
N ASN A 6 6.44 3.62 2.63
CA ASN A 6 7.43 4.20 3.52
C ASN A 6 7.33 5.73 3.60
N PHE A 7 6.33 6.23 4.33
CA PHE A 7 6.23 7.63 4.72
C PHE A 7 6.88 7.81 6.11
N PRO A 8 8.05 8.47 6.24
CA PRO A 8 8.80 8.49 7.51
C PRO A 8 8.04 9.12 8.69
N PHE A 9 7.07 9.98 8.40
CA PHE A 9 6.23 10.69 9.36
C PHE A 9 4.90 9.99 9.65
N VAL A 10 4.70 8.79 9.10
CA VAL A 10 3.51 7.98 9.29
C VAL A 10 3.92 6.66 9.90
N GLU A 11 3.27 6.29 10.99
CA GLU A 11 3.42 4.98 11.61
C GLU A 11 2.18 4.14 11.33
N TRP A 12 2.37 2.99 10.69
CA TRP A 12 1.30 2.04 10.42
C TRP A 12 1.06 1.15 11.64
N LYS A 13 -0.17 1.13 12.13
CA LYS A 13 -0.60 0.36 13.31
C LYS A 13 -1.50 -0.78 12.87
N CYS A 14 -1.02 -2.01 13.04
CA CYS A 14 -1.80 -3.20 12.71
C CYS A 14 -2.30 -3.84 14.01
N ASN A 15 -3.60 -4.08 14.10
CA ASN A 15 -4.16 -4.81 15.24
C ASN A 15 -3.92 -6.31 15.01
N ALA A 16 -3.08 -6.91 15.85
CA ALA A 16 -2.76 -8.35 15.81
C ALA A 16 -3.96 -9.26 16.17
N SER A 17 -5.11 -8.68 16.50
CA SER A 17 -6.31 -9.41 16.92
C SER A 17 -7.09 -9.96 15.73
N GLY A 18 -6.53 -10.97 15.04
CA GLY A 18 -7.15 -12.12 14.34
C GLY A 18 -8.31 -11.93 13.34
N ASN A 19 -9.01 -10.81 13.35
CA ASN A 19 -10.02 -10.41 12.38
C ASN A 19 -9.35 -9.45 11.40
N PHE A 20 -9.84 -9.41 10.15
CA PHE A 20 -9.39 -8.56 9.04
C PHE A 20 -9.51 -7.05 9.35
N ASN A 21 -8.82 -6.59 10.39
CA ASN A 21 -8.73 -5.20 10.83
C ASN A 21 -7.39 -4.70 10.31
N GLY A 22 -7.35 -4.46 8.99
CA GLY A 22 -6.17 -3.95 8.30
C GLY A 22 -5.52 -2.78 9.02
N CYS A 23 -4.27 -2.48 8.67
CA CYS A 23 -3.50 -1.47 9.37
C CYS A 23 -4.11 -0.07 9.22
N THR A 24 -4.18 0.65 10.34
CA THR A 24 -4.45 2.09 10.39
C THR A 24 -3.14 2.86 10.41
N TYR A 25 -3.19 4.19 10.44
CA TYR A 25 -2.00 5.02 10.53
C TYR A 25 -2.14 6.13 11.56
N GLU A 26 -1.00 6.54 12.10
CA GLU A 26 -0.86 7.70 12.98
C GLU A 26 0.31 8.56 12.51
N TYR A 27 0.25 9.87 12.78
CA TYR A 27 1.37 10.76 12.48
C TYR A 27 2.44 10.65 13.56
N ASN A 28 3.69 10.45 13.13
CA ASN A 28 4.84 10.51 14.03
C ASN A 28 5.25 11.97 14.23
N ALA A 29 4.85 12.55 15.38
CA ALA A 29 5.12 13.94 15.73
C ALA A 29 6.62 14.28 15.84
N ASN A 30 7.50 13.27 15.98
CA ASN A 30 8.94 13.47 16.11
C ASN A 30 9.66 13.57 14.76
N VAL A 31 8.94 13.39 13.65
CA VAL A 31 9.52 13.43 12.30
C VAL A 31 8.96 14.64 11.55
N HIS A 32 9.85 15.57 11.21
CA HIS A 32 9.49 16.75 10.44
C HIS A 32 9.47 16.44 8.94
N ALA A 33 8.32 15.98 8.45
CA ALA A 33 8.09 15.84 7.01
C ALA A 33 8.01 17.18 6.29
N THR A 34 8.58 17.22 5.11
CA THR A 34 8.44 18.32 4.16
C THR A 34 6.99 18.49 3.72
N LEU A 35 6.67 19.68 3.18
CA LEU A 35 5.35 19.95 2.63
C LEU A 35 5.00 19.00 1.47
N ASP A 36 5.98 18.66 0.64
CA ASP A 36 5.78 17.79 -0.51
C ASP A 36 5.50 16.35 -0.08
N GLU A 37 6.20 15.82 0.92
CA GLU A 37 5.91 14.50 1.50
C GLU A 37 4.49 14.43 2.08
N LYS A 38 4.06 15.46 2.82
CA LYS A 38 2.69 15.55 3.34
C LYS A 38 1.65 15.57 2.23
N ARG A 39 1.89 16.36 1.17
CA ARG A 39 1.01 16.39 -0.02
C ARG A 39 0.95 15.06 -0.75
N GLN A 40 2.06 14.32 -0.83
CA GLN A 40 2.07 12.98 -1.42
C GLN A 40 1.21 12.02 -0.60
N PHE A 41 1.33 12.05 0.73
CA PHE A 41 0.49 11.24 1.60
C PHE A 41 -1.00 11.63 1.52
N GLU A 42 -1.32 12.93 1.49
CA GLU A 42 -2.70 13.41 1.28
C GLU A 42 -3.29 12.96 -0.06
N ARG A 43 -2.51 12.96 -1.14
CA ARG A 43 -2.96 12.42 -2.44
C ARG A 43 -3.26 10.94 -2.35
N PHE A 44 -2.39 10.19 -1.66
CA PHE A 44 -2.59 8.77 -1.44
C PHE A 44 -3.87 8.50 -0.62
N THR A 45 -4.08 9.20 0.51
CA THR A 45 -5.27 9.00 1.35
C THR A 45 -6.55 9.42 0.62
N ASN A 46 -6.52 10.51 -0.15
CA ASN A 46 -7.64 10.90 -1.01
C ASN A 46 -7.98 9.81 -2.03
N LEU A 47 -6.98 9.19 -2.65
CA LEU A 47 -7.20 8.10 -3.61
C LEU A 47 -7.81 6.87 -2.94
N VAL A 48 -7.28 6.46 -1.78
CA VAL A 48 -7.81 5.35 -0.98
C VAL A 48 -9.27 5.58 -0.65
N ASN A 49 -9.61 6.78 -0.17
CA ASN A 49 -10.99 7.14 0.15
C ASN A 49 -11.88 7.20 -1.10
N GLN A 50 -11.42 7.83 -2.16
CA GLN A 50 -12.17 8.03 -3.40
C GLN A 50 -12.57 6.70 -4.05
N HIS A 51 -11.69 5.70 -4.02
CA HIS A 51 -11.97 4.37 -4.55
C HIS A 51 -12.47 3.37 -3.51
N SER A 52 -12.81 3.85 -2.29
CA SER A 52 -13.28 3.00 -1.18
C SER A 52 -12.37 1.79 -0.92
N LEU A 53 -11.05 2.01 -1.00
CA LEU A 53 -10.08 0.95 -0.77
C LEU A 53 -9.92 0.72 0.73
N ILE A 54 -9.99 -0.55 1.14
CA ILE A 54 -9.68 -1.00 2.49
C ILE A 54 -8.33 -1.68 2.52
N GLN A 55 -7.62 -1.51 3.63
CA GLN A 55 -6.31 -2.11 3.85
C GLN A 55 -6.49 -3.57 4.29
N ALA A 56 -5.72 -4.51 3.73
CA ALA A 56 -5.88 -5.94 3.96
C ALA A 56 -4.73 -6.63 4.74
N ILE A 57 -3.58 -5.98 4.94
CA ILE A 57 -2.45 -6.56 5.67
C ILE A 57 -2.70 -6.49 7.17
N SER A 58 -2.49 -7.61 7.86
CA SER A 58 -2.57 -7.74 9.32
C SER A 58 -1.26 -8.32 9.88
N GLY A 59 -0.19 -7.53 9.90
CA GLY A 59 1.08 -7.96 10.46
C GLY A 59 2.27 -7.09 10.05
N SER A 60 3.44 -7.38 10.64
CA SER A 60 4.70 -6.73 10.27
C SER A 60 5.19 -7.26 8.92
N THR A 61 5.46 -6.35 8.00
CA THR A 61 5.97 -6.66 6.66
C THR A 61 7.45 -6.36 6.50
N ARG A 62 8.09 -5.82 7.55
CA ARG A 62 9.52 -5.56 7.59
C ARG A 62 10.10 -5.84 8.98
N GLU A 63 11.31 -6.37 9.02
CA GLU A 63 12.12 -6.53 10.23
C GLU A 63 13.55 -6.02 9.99
N GLU A 64 13.88 -4.87 10.56
CA GLU A 64 15.23 -4.29 10.48
C GLU A 64 15.85 -4.24 11.88
N LYS A 65 17.02 -4.87 12.08
CA LYS A 65 17.77 -4.87 13.35
C LYS A 65 16.92 -5.26 14.57
N GLY A 66 16.04 -6.26 14.39
CA GLY A 66 15.15 -6.76 15.44
C GLY A 66 13.93 -5.87 15.73
N LYS A 67 13.71 -4.81 14.94
CA LYS A 67 12.49 -3.99 15.01
C LYS A 67 11.55 -4.36 13.89
N ARG A 68 10.30 -4.65 14.25
CA ARG A 68 9.23 -4.96 13.32
C ARG A 68 8.43 -3.72 12.96
N SER A 69 8.15 -3.54 11.69
CA SER A 69 7.28 -2.49 11.16
C SER A 69 6.43 -3.02 10.01
N THR A 70 5.44 -2.24 9.61
CA THR A 70 4.61 -2.53 8.45
C THR A 70 4.77 -1.39 7.48
N LEU A 71 5.34 -1.66 6.30
CA LEU A 71 5.53 -0.66 5.24
C LEU A 71 4.85 -1.13 3.95
N ASP A 72 4.95 -2.42 3.66
CA ASP A 72 4.22 -3.02 2.54
C ASP A 72 2.75 -3.19 2.92
N LEU A 73 1.86 -2.57 2.14
CA LEU A 73 0.42 -2.62 2.36
C LEU A 73 -0.31 -3.11 1.10
N ILE A 74 -1.47 -3.71 1.33
CA ILE A 74 -2.40 -4.09 0.28
C ILE A 74 -3.69 -3.31 0.51
N TYR A 75 -4.17 -2.65 -0.53
CA TYR A 75 -5.43 -1.94 -0.57
C TYR A 75 -6.35 -2.56 -1.63
N THR A 76 -7.58 -2.88 -1.26
CA THR A 76 -8.59 -3.47 -2.16
C THR A 76 -9.96 -2.89 -1.85
N ASN A 77 -10.82 -2.74 -2.86
CA ASN A 77 -12.25 -2.49 -2.67
C ASN A 77 -13.08 -3.79 -2.69
N GLU A 78 -12.45 -4.92 -3.01
CA GLU A 78 -13.07 -6.24 -3.16
C GLU A 78 -12.34 -7.22 -2.23
N ILE A 79 -12.58 -7.11 -0.92
CA ILE A 79 -11.89 -7.95 0.07
C ILE A 79 -12.27 -9.42 -0.05
N ASP A 80 -13.50 -9.71 -0.48
CA ASP A 80 -14.03 -11.07 -0.65
C ASP A 80 -13.30 -11.85 -1.76
N LEU A 81 -12.54 -11.17 -2.61
CA LEU A 81 -11.67 -11.82 -3.59
C LEU A 81 -10.42 -12.43 -2.95
N ILE A 82 -10.00 -11.91 -1.81
CA ILE A 82 -8.81 -12.37 -1.09
C ILE A 82 -9.25 -13.48 -0.12
N THR A 83 -8.76 -14.69 -0.36
CA THR A 83 -9.08 -15.85 0.50
C THR A 83 -8.04 -16.04 1.60
N GLU A 84 -6.79 -15.63 1.36
CA GLU A 84 -5.70 -15.79 2.30
C GLU A 84 -4.60 -14.76 2.04
N ILE A 85 -3.95 -14.31 3.13
CA ILE A 85 -2.73 -13.50 3.09
C ILE A 85 -1.72 -14.14 4.02
N GLY A 86 -0.57 -14.56 3.48
CA GLY A 86 0.57 -15.06 4.23
C GLY A 86 1.70 -14.03 4.24
N ILE A 87 2.35 -13.84 5.40
CA ILE A 87 3.52 -12.96 5.54
C ILE A 87 4.67 -13.80 6.08
N TYR A 88 5.75 -13.89 5.31
CA TYR A 88 6.87 -14.78 5.58
C TYR A 88 8.19 -14.01 5.63
N ALA A 89 9.01 -14.29 6.63
CA ALA A 89 10.34 -13.70 6.72
C ALA A 89 11.19 -14.09 5.51
N SER A 90 11.84 -13.09 4.90
CA SER A 90 12.80 -13.31 3.83
C SER A 90 14.20 -13.53 4.42
N CYS A 91 14.99 -14.43 3.82
CA CYS A 91 16.40 -14.59 4.18
C CYS A 91 17.33 -13.62 3.43
N MET A 92 16.80 -12.86 2.46
CA MET A 92 17.58 -12.00 1.56
C MET A 92 17.20 -10.52 1.64
N SER A 93 16.17 -10.18 2.42
CA SER A 93 15.63 -8.83 2.55
C SER A 93 15.17 -8.59 3.99
N ASP A 94 15.24 -7.34 4.44
CA ASP A 94 14.55 -6.91 5.66
C ASP A 94 13.03 -6.82 5.46
N HIS A 95 12.55 -6.76 4.21
CA HIS A 95 11.13 -6.94 3.88
C HIS A 95 10.73 -8.41 3.84
N HIS A 96 9.55 -8.71 4.37
CA HIS A 96 8.90 -10.02 4.32
C HIS A 96 8.26 -10.27 2.96
N THR A 97 8.22 -11.53 2.54
CA THR A 97 7.43 -11.97 1.40
C THR A 97 5.95 -11.99 1.79
N ILE A 98 5.12 -11.36 0.97
CA ILE A 98 3.67 -11.36 1.13
C ILE A 98 3.07 -12.21 0.02
N GLU A 99 2.39 -13.28 0.40
CA GLU A 99 1.65 -14.14 -0.52
C GLU A 99 0.15 -13.86 -0.37
N ILE A 100 -0.55 -13.77 -1.50
CA ILE A 100 -1.99 -13.49 -1.55
C ILE A 100 -2.63 -14.59 -2.37
N THR A 101 -3.58 -15.29 -1.78
CA THR A 101 -4.45 -16.24 -2.49
C THR A 101 -5.77 -15.55 -2.80
N THR A 102 -6.26 -15.72 -4.02
CA THR A 102 -7.54 -15.15 -4.45
C THR A 102 -8.45 -16.20 -5.05
N ASN A 103 -9.76 -16.00 -4.96
CA ASN A 103 -10.78 -16.80 -5.65
C ASN A 103 -11.15 -16.20 -7.03
N TYR A 104 -10.35 -15.27 -7.54
CA TYR A 104 -10.64 -14.55 -8.78
C TYR A 104 -10.76 -15.50 -9.97
N ASN A 105 -11.90 -15.43 -10.66
CA ASN A 105 -12.14 -16.19 -11.89
C ASN A 105 -12.02 -15.27 -13.12
N PRO A 106 -10.96 -15.38 -13.92
CA PRO A 106 -10.70 -14.48 -15.05
C PRO A 106 -11.76 -14.57 -16.16
N LYS A 107 -12.60 -15.62 -16.19
CA LYS A 107 -13.61 -15.82 -17.23
C LYS A 107 -14.90 -15.01 -17.01
N ILE A 108 -15.07 -14.38 -15.85
CA ILE A 108 -16.30 -13.68 -15.45
C ILE A 108 -16.27 -12.18 -15.84
N VAL A 109 -15.11 -11.63 -16.22
CA VAL A 109 -14.98 -10.19 -16.48
C VAL A 109 -15.64 -9.78 -17.80
N ARG A 110 -16.81 -9.16 -17.69
CA ARG A 110 -17.55 -8.51 -18.79
C ARG A 110 -16.80 -7.27 -19.28
N ASN A 111 -16.85 -7.11 -20.61
CA ASN A 111 -16.34 -6.03 -21.46
C ASN A 111 -16.10 -4.67 -20.75
N PRO A 112 -14.84 -4.19 -20.61
CA PRO A 112 -14.56 -2.89 -20.03
C PRO A 112 -14.76 -1.83 -21.10
N ASN A 113 -16.00 -1.36 -21.29
CA ASN A 113 -16.22 -0.16 -22.09
C ASN A 113 -17.40 0.65 -21.56
N LYS A 114 -17.09 1.93 -21.36
CA LYS A 114 -17.92 3.09 -20.99
C LYS A 114 -17.86 3.46 -19.50
N ASP A 115 -17.49 4.72 -19.28
CA ASP A 115 -17.59 5.50 -18.05
C ASP A 115 -16.34 5.56 -17.16
N ALA A 116 -15.29 6.20 -17.66
CA ALA A 116 -14.38 6.96 -16.79
C ALA A 116 -14.10 8.31 -17.45
N ARG A 117 -14.70 9.38 -16.92
CA ARG A 117 -14.44 10.76 -17.32
C ARG A 117 -13.03 11.14 -16.88
N ASP A 118 -12.31 11.79 -17.79
CA ASP A 118 -10.99 12.38 -17.59
C ASP A 118 -11.04 13.43 -16.47
N ASN A 119 -10.42 13.12 -15.32
CA ASN A 119 -9.84 14.03 -14.30
C ASN A 119 -9.44 13.29 -13.00
N ASP A 120 -9.63 11.98 -12.90
CA ASP A 120 -9.20 11.20 -11.73
C ASP A 120 -7.70 10.94 -11.69
N ILE A 121 -7.10 11.12 -10.50
CA ILE A 121 -5.75 10.65 -10.18
C ILE A 121 -5.72 9.15 -10.43
N ARG A 122 -4.98 8.70 -11.45
CA ARG A 122 -4.96 7.29 -11.81
C ARG A 122 -4.00 6.58 -10.86
N LEU A 123 -4.35 5.36 -10.44
CA LEU A 123 -3.48 4.51 -9.60
C LEU A 123 -2.04 4.38 -10.14
N ARG A 124 -1.85 4.50 -11.45
CA ARG A 124 -0.54 4.42 -12.13
C ARG A 124 0.33 5.67 -11.92
N ASP A 125 -0.25 6.77 -11.46
CA ASP A 125 0.45 8.04 -11.25
C ASP A 125 1.22 8.04 -9.90
N LEU A 126 1.01 7.01 -9.07
CA LEU A 126 1.66 6.81 -7.77
C LEU A 126 2.96 5.99 -7.91
N HIS A 127 3.95 6.53 -8.62
CA HIS A 127 5.34 6.07 -8.49
C HIS A 127 6.06 6.96 -7.47
N PHE A 128 6.14 6.50 -6.22
CA PHE A 128 6.67 7.24 -5.06
C PHE A 128 8.17 7.58 -5.15
N TYR A 129 8.89 7.04 -6.15
CA TYR A 129 10.32 7.33 -6.44
C TYR A 129 10.58 7.89 -7.84
N SER A 130 9.59 8.48 -8.51
CA SER A 130 9.73 8.93 -9.91
C SER A 130 10.60 10.20 -10.13
N LYS A 131 11.16 10.79 -9.07
CA LYS A 131 12.07 11.94 -9.19
C LYS A 131 13.49 11.57 -8.75
N ASP A 132 14.17 10.71 -9.50
CA ASP A 132 15.65 10.62 -9.49
C ASP A 132 16.25 10.02 -10.77
N ARG A 133 15.55 10.12 -11.92
CA ARG A 133 16.14 9.77 -13.23
C ARG A 133 16.10 10.93 -14.20
N LYS A 134 16.81 12.01 -13.87
CA LYS A 134 17.46 12.86 -14.87
C LYS A 134 18.70 13.48 -14.25
N LEU A 135 19.83 12.79 -14.42
CA LEU A 135 21.12 13.33 -14.85
C LEU A 135 22.09 12.14 -14.85
N GLU A 136 22.18 11.47 -16.00
CA GLU A 136 23.43 10.91 -16.54
C GLU A 136 23.09 10.24 -17.88
N GLY A 137 23.69 10.74 -18.96
CA GLY A 137 23.49 10.18 -20.29
C GLY A 137 23.82 11.14 -21.43
N ASN A 138 25.12 11.37 -21.61
CA ASN A 138 25.87 11.88 -22.79
C ASN A 138 25.70 13.35 -23.20
#